data_AF-A0A5Q2THG3-F1
#
_entry.id   AF-A0A5Q2THG3-F1
#
_cell.length_a   1.000
_cell.length_b   1.000
_cell.length_c   1.000
_cell.angle_alpha   90.00
_cell.angle_beta   90.00
_cell.angle_gamma   90.00
#
_symmetry.space_group_name_H-M   'P 1'
#
loop_
_entity.id
_entity.type
_entity.pdbx_description
1 polymer ?
#
loop_
_entity_poly.entity_id
_entity_poly.type
_entity_poly.pdbx_seq_one_letter_code
_entity_poly.pdbx_strand_id
1 'polypeptide(L)'
;MDQSTLLGQFIESEINLLVELRMGNGMDEQEYKNMKRTFSQLMEQWNDKDSVPQKAVQPIMEICTELYNSSMNYSGEESERIRKATDYISTWRQKGLAGDYIPDQTQENVISGLVEQINTDGNFFKKLEQGKGLDEQQFEGIFRELVKIHDEITSWDTMPKPLVRVLIALYEMDLLVIKYEDEFHNQEEADKIYDAYERVFELIAG
;
A
#
# COMPACT_ATOMS: atom_id res chain seq x y z
N MET A 1 0.20 16.58 20.66
CA MET A 1 0.59 15.15 20.77
C MET A 1 1.82 14.98 19.91
N ASP A 2 2.89 14.37 20.42
CA ASP A 2 4.07 14.10 19.58
C ASP A 2 3.76 13.02 18.54
N GLN A 3 4.58 12.99 17.48
CA GLN A 3 4.41 12.11 16.33
C GLN A 3 4.47 10.62 16.72
N SER A 4 5.30 10.26 17.70
CA SER A 4 5.44 8.86 18.12
C SER A 4 4.20 8.35 18.82
N THR A 5 3.60 9.17 19.70
CA THR A 5 2.35 8.86 20.39
C THR A 5 1.21 8.73 19.37
N LEU A 6 1.17 9.63 18.39
CA LEU A 6 0.15 9.61 17.35
C LEU A 6 0.25 8.37 16.46
N LEU A 7 1.48 7.97 16.09
CA LEU A 7 1.74 6.74 15.33
C LEU A 7 1.34 5.49 16.13
N GLY A 8 1.66 5.44 17.42
CA GLY A 8 1.23 4.33 18.29
C GLY A 8 -0.29 4.19 18.34
N GLN A 9 -1.03 5.29 18.49
CA GLN A 9 -2.49 5.29 18.47
C GLN A 9 -3.08 4.89 17.11
N PHE A 10 -2.42 5.26 16.01
CA PHE A 10 -2.84 4.83 14.68
C PHE A 10 -2.74 3.31 14.54
N ILE A 11 -1.58 2.75 14.86
CA ILE A 11 -1.31 1.30 14.75
C ILE A 11 -2.25 0.51 15.68
N GLU A 12 -2.43 0.95 16.93
CA GLU A 12 -3.32 0.25 17.87
C GLU A 12 -4.77 0.22 17.38
N SER A 13 -5.31 1.35 16.92
CA SER A 13 -6.67 1.40 16.41
C SER A 13 -6.84 0.69 15.08
N GLU A 14 -5.82 0.66 14.24
CA GLU A 14 -5.81 -0.10 12.99
C GLU A 14 -5.89 -1.60 13.27
N ILE A 15 -5.03 -2.12 14.15
CA ILE A 15 -5.06 -3.54 14.59
C ILE A 15 -6.42 -3.90 15.16
N ASN A 16 -6.95 -3.11 16.10
CA ASN A 16 -8.24 -3.40 16.74
C ASN A 16 -9.38 -3.41 15.72
N LEU A 17 -9.39 -2.45 14.79
CA LEU A 17 -10.38 -2.40 13.71
C LEU A 17 -10.31 -3.65 12.81
N LEU A 18 -9.11 -4.04 12.39
CA LEU A 18 -8.92 -5.20 11.51
C LEU A 18 -9.26 -6.52 12.21
N VAL A 19 -9.00 -6.65 13.52
CA VAL A 19 -9.40 -7.82 14.31
C VAL A 19 -10.92 -7.98 14.28
N GLU A 20 -11.69 -6.93 14.56
CA GLU A 20 -13.15 -6.98 14.56
C GLU A 20 -13.70 -7.36 13.18
N LEU A 21 -13.12 -6.79 12.11
CA LEU A 21 -13.48 -7.12 10.74
C LEU A 21 -13.23 -8.58 10.39
N ARG A 22 -12.06 -9.13 10.76
CA ARG A 22 -11.70 -10.55 10.54
C ARG A 22 -12.55 -11.52 11.36
N MET A 23 -13.02 -11.10 12.53
CA MET A 23 -13.91 -11.88 13.39
C MET A 23 -15.36 -11.90 12.92
N GLY A 24 -15.71 -11.13 11.89
CA GLY A 24 -17.09 -11.04 11.39
C GLY A 24 -17.99 -10.12 12.22
N ASN A 25 -17.41 -9.30 13.11
CA ASN A 25 -18.17 -8.43 14.02
C ASN A 25 -18.59 -7.11 13.37
N GLY A 26 -18.14 -6.86 12.14
CA GLY A 26 -18.31 -5.58 11.46
C GLY A 26 -17.26 -4.55 11.88
N MET A 27 -17.42 -3.34 11.36
CA MET A 27 -16.52 -2.22 11.57
C MET A 27 -16.79 -1.58 12.94
N ASP A 28 -15.82 -1.71 13.85
CA ASP A 28 -15.84 -0.96 15.11
C ASP A 28 -15.76 0.54 14.83
N GLU A 29 -16.86 1.24 15.12
CA GLU A 29 -17.01 2.66 14.82
C GLU A 29 -16.09 3.54 15.69
N GLN A 30 -15.76 3.11 16.91
CA GLN A 30 -14.89 3.86 17.80
C GLN A 30 -13.43 3.71 17.37
N GLU A 31 -13.00 2.50 17.03
CA GLU A 31 -11.65 2.27 16.50
C GLU A 31 -11.48 2.90 15.12
N TYR A 32 -12.48 2.82 14.24
CA TYR A 32 -12.45 3.54 12.98
C TYR A 32 -12.30 5.06 13.17
N LYS A 33 -13.06 5.67 14.11
CA LYS A 33 -12.91 7.11 14.42
C LYS A 33 -11.53 7.46 14.95
N ASN A 34 -10.97 6.62 15.82
CA ASN A 34 -9.64 6.82 16.37
C ASN A 34 -8.58 6.73 15.27
N MET A 35 -8.58 5.65 14.49
CA MET A 35 -7.69 5.45 13.35
C MET A 35 -7.80 6.59 12.34
N LYS A 36 -9.03 6.96 11.95
CA LYS A 36 -9.31 8.08 11.03
C LYS A 36 -8.68 9.39 11.50
N ARG A 37 -8.87 9.73 12.77
CA ARG A 37 -8.31 10.95 13.38
C ARG A 37 -6.78 10.91 13.42
N THR A 38 -6.19 9.81 13.86
CA THR A 38 -4.73 9.70 14.04
C THR A 38 -4.04 9.65 12.68
N PHE A 39 -4.60 8.90 11.72
CA PHE A 39 -4.11 8.80 10.35
C PHE A 39 -4.11 10.16 9.62
N SER A 40 -5.23 10.88 9.64
CA SER A 40 -5.31 12.21 9.02
C SER A 40 -4.30 13.19 9.62
N GLN A 41 -4.13 13.20 10.95
CA GLN A 41 -3.14 14.04 11.63
C GLN A 41 -1.70 13.67 11.26
N LEU A 42 -1.39 12.38 11.08
CA LEU A 42 -0.08 11.92 10.60
C LEU A 42 0.17 12.37 9.16
N MET A 43 -0.81 12.18 8.27
CA MET A 43 -0.73 12.61 6.87
C MET A 43 -0.54 14.12 6.73
N GLU A 44 -1.19 14.93 7.57
CA GLU A 44 -0.95 16.37 7.64
C GLU A 44 0.48 16.71 8.08
N GLN A 45 1.00 16.02 9.10
CA GLN A 45 2.39 16.22 9.56
C GLN A 45 3.44 15.83 8.53
N TRP A 46 3.10 14.90 7.64
CA TRP A 46 4.00 14.41 6.59
C TRP A 46 3.81 15.13 5.26
N ASN A 47 2.74 15.93 5.10
CA ASN A 47 2.44 16.60 3.84
C ASN A 47 3.63 17.38 3.28
N ASP A 48 4.34 18.12 4.15
CA ASP A 48 5.47 18.98 3.76
C ASP A 48 6.84 18.33 4.01
N LYS A 49 6.89 17.02 4.25
CA LYS A 49 8.12 16.22 4.41
C LYS A 49 8.34 15.37 3.17
N ASP A 50 9.58 14.98 2.90
CA ASP A 50 9.90 14.08 1.78
C ASP A 50 9.88 12.59 2.18
N SER A 51 9.85 12.31 3.49
CA SER A 51 9.90 10.96 4.06
C SER A 51 8.89 10.75 5.17
N VAL A 52 8.59 9.47 5.45
CA VAL A 52 7.78 9.02 6.59
C VAL A 52 8.61 8.10 7.50
N PRO A 53 8.28 7.98 8.79
CA PRO A 53 8.95 7.02 9.68
C PRO A 53 8.81 5.59 9.18
N GLN A 54 9.86 4.80 9.29
CA GLN A 54 9.85 3.39 8.86
C GLN A 54 8.73 2.58 9.51
N LYS A 55 8.49 2.80 10.80
CA LYS A 55 7.41 2.15 11.57
C LYS A 55 6.00 2.43 11.04
N ALA A 56 5.83 3.44 10.19
CA ALA A 56 4.53 3.77 9.61
C ALA A 56 4.31 3.10 8.24
N VAL A 57 5.37 2.60 7.59
CA VAL A 57 5.32 2.12 6.19
C VAL A 57 4.32 0.97 6.05
N GLN A 58 4.46 -0.08 6.85
CA GLN A 58 3.61 -1.26 6.76
C GLN A 58 2.12 -0.94 7.02
N PRO A 59 1.72 -0.29 8.13
CA PRO A 59 0.32 0.07 8.35
C PRO A 59 -0.29 0.97 7.26
N ILE A 60 0.50 1.87 6.66
CA ILE A 60 0.03 2.72 5.55
C ILE A 60 -0.18 1.90 4.26
N MET A 61 0.68 0.91 4.06
CA MET A 61 0.67 0.03 2.91
C MET A 61 -0.54 -0.91 2.94
N GLU A 62 -0.77 -1.58 4.06
CA GLU A 62 -1.74 -2.68 4.16
C GLU A 62 -3.19 -2.21 4.29
N ILE A 63 -3.44 -1.09 5.00
CA ILE A 63 -4.78 -0.73 5.46
C ILE A 63 -5.85 -0.63 4.36
N CYS A 64 -5.50 -0.17 3.15
CA CYS A 64 -6.48 -0.05 2.07
C CYS A 64 -6.88 -1.42 1.52
N THR A 65 -5.90 -2.30 1.26
CA THR A 65 -6.15 -3.68 0.82
C THR A 65 -6.93 -4.45 1.87
N GLU A 66 -6.52 -4.36 3.14
CA GLU A 66 -7.18 -5.08 4.24
C GLU A 66 -8.66 -4.68 4.41
N LEU A 67 -8.96 -3.39 4.33
CA LEU A 67 -10.35 -2.92 4.38
C LEU A 67 -11.13 -3.30 3.12
N TYR A 68 -10.53 -3.18 1.93
CA TYR A 68 -11.21 -3.57 0.70
C TYR A 68 -11.56 -5.06 0.71
N ASN A 69 -10.61 -5.93 1.04
CA ASN A 69 -10.81 -7.37 1.15
C ASN A 69 -11.81 -7.72 2.25
N SER A 70 -11.74 -7.04 3.41
CA SER A 70 -12.76 -7.17 4.45
C SER A 70 -14.15 -6.82 3.91
N SER A 71 -14.29 -5.77 3.11
CA SER A 71 -15.60 -5.35 2.57
C SER A 71 -16.29 -6.42 1.71
N MET A 72 -15.51 -7.33 1.09
CA MET A 72 -16.02 -8.44 0.28
C MET A 72 -16.64 -9.55 1.14
N ASN A 73 -16.29 -9.62 2.43
CA ASN A 73 -16.85 -10.59 3.38
C ASN A 73 -18.19 -10.14 4.00
N TYR A 74 -18.57 -8.87 3.80
CA TYR A 74 -19.81 -8.30 4.30
C TYR A 74 -20.78 -8.01 3.13
N SER A 75 -22.06 -7.79 3.46
CA SER A 75 -23.08 -7.41 2.49
C SER A 75 -23.84 -6.17 2.94
N GLY A 76 -24.51 -5.50 1.99
CA GLY A 76 -25.38 -4.36 2.26
C GLY A 76 -24.63 -3.16 2.87
N GLU A 77 -25.23 -2.56 3.90
CA GLU A 77 -24.75 -1.33 4.53
C GLU A 77 -23.36 -1.47 5.12
N GLU A 78 -23.00 -2.65 5.64
CA GLU A 78 -21.71 -2.85 6.29
C GLU A 78 -20.56 -2.89 5.28
N SER A 79 -20.73 -3.61 4.16
CA SER A 79 -19.77 -3.60 3.04
C SER A 79 -19.55 -2.18 2.50
N GLU A 80 -20.64 -1.43 2.33
CA GLU A 80 -20.60 -0.05 1.86
C GLU A 80 -19.90 0.91 2.87
N ARG A 81 -20.10 0.71 4.18
CA ARG A 81 -19.39 1.46 5.22
C ARG A 81 -17.88 1.22 5.15
N ILE A 82 -17.46 -0.03 5.00
CA ILE A 82 -16.05 -0.40 4.90
C ILE A 82 -15.44 0.20 3.62
N ARG A 83 -16.11 0.11 2.47
CA ARG A 83 -15.63 0.73 1.21
C ARG A 83 -15.45 2.25 1.33
N LYS A 84 -16.40 2.93 1.97
CA LYS A 84 -16.26 4.38 2.26
C LYS A 84 -15.08 4.69 3.18
N ALA A 85 -14.77 3.81 4.14
CA ALA A 85 -13.58 3.94 4.98
C ALA A 85 -12.31 3.79 4.14
N THR A 86 -12.25 2.78 3.26
CA THR A 86 -11.16 2.58 2.30
C THR A 86 -10.93 3.81 1.43
N ASP A 87 -11.99 4.37 0.83
CA ASP A 87 -11.91 5.56 -0.03
C ASP A 87 -11.36 6.78 0.72
N TYR A 88 -11.82 6.97 1.96
CA TYR A 88 -11.33 8.06 2.82
C TYR A 88 -9.83 7.90 3.09
N ILE A 89 -9.40 6.71 3.50
CA ILE A 89 -7.99 6.44 3.85
C ILE A 89 -7.11 6.56 2.61
N SER A 90 -7.53 6.01 1.47
CA SER A 90 -6.82 6.12 0.20
C SER A 90 -6.61 7.59 -0.19
N THR A 91 -7.65 8.42 -0.09
CA THR A 91 -7.57 9.87 -0.36
C THR A 91 -6.53 10.55 0.53
N TRP A 92 -6.55 10.28 1.85
CA TRP A 92 -5.61 10.89 2.79
C TRP A 92 -4.18 10.38 2.60
N ARG A 93 -4.02 9.10 2.28
CA ARG A 93 -2.74 8.48 1.95
C ARG A 93 -2.12 9.12 0.72
N GLN A 94 -2.89 9.30 -0.36
CA GLN A 94 -2.43 9.98 -1.57
C GLN A 94 -1.99 11.42 -1.29
N LYS A 95 -2.76 12.16 -0.48
CA LYS A 95 -2.41 13.53 -0.09
C LYS A 95 -1.12 13.56 0.75
N GLY A 96 -1.04 12.76 1.80
CA GLY A 96 0.10 12.76 2.71
C GLY A 96 1.39 12.21 2.10
N LEU A 97 1.30 11.31 1.12
CA LEU A 97 2.43 10.76 0.38
C LEU A 97 2.72 11.47 -0.94
N ALA A 98 2.06 12.61 -1.21
CA ALA A 98 2.41 13.43 -2.35
C ALA A 98 3.86 13.92 -2.24
N GLY A 99 4.60 13.84 -3.33
CA GLY A 99 6.02 14.23 -3.42
C GLY A 99 6.85 13.20 -4.18
N ASP A 100 7.62 13.68 -5.15
CA ASP A 100 8.49 12.84 -5.99
C ASP A 100 9.97 12.99 -5.64
N TYR A 101 10.29 13.84 -4.66
CA TYR A 101 11.66 14.17 -4.29
C TYR A 101 12.24 13.16 -3.29
N ILE A 102 13.52 12.83 -3.49
CA ILE A 102 14.31 12.00 -2.58
C ILE A 102 15.48 12.87 -2.13
N PRO A 103 15.53 13.29 -0.84
CA PRO A 103 16.52 14.25 -0.39
C PRO A 103 17.92 13.66 -0.21
N ASP A 104 18.00 12.36 0.10
CA ASP A 104 19.27 11.66 0.32
C ASP A 104 19.71 10.95 -0.95
N GLN A 105 20.83 11.40 -1.51
CA GLN A 105 21.42 10.82 -2.72
C GLN A 105 21.84 9.35 -2.55
N THR A 106 22.15 8.92 -1.33
CA THR A 106 22.40 7.51 -1.02
C THR A 106 21.13 6.69 -1.20
N GLN A 107 20.01 7.16 -0.63
CA GLN A 107 18.70 6.52 -0.78
C GLN A 107 18.25 6.51 -2.25
N GLU A 108 18.49 7.61 -2.98
CA GLU A 108 18.20 7.69 -4.42
C GLU A 108 18.98 6.64 -5.22
N ASN A 109 20.29 6.50 -4.96
CA ASN A 109 21.13 5.50 -5.61
C ASN A 109 20.71 4.06 -5.31
N VAL A 110 20.22 3.80 -4.09
CA VAL A 110 19.71 2.48 -3.70
C VAL A 110 18.49 2.11 -4.53
N ILE A 111 17.53 3.04 -4.68
CA ILE A 111 16.25 2.73 -5.33
C ILE A 111 16.25 2.97 -6.84
N SER A 112 17.30 3.56 -7.42
CA SER A 112 17.30 3.96 -8.83
C SER A 112 17.06 2.79 -9.78
N GLY A 113 17.62 1.61 -9.48
CA GLY A 113 17.42 0.39 -10.27
C GLY A 113 15.95 -0.04 -10.27
N LEU A 114 15.29 -0.03 -9.11
CA LEU A 114 13.87 -0.33 -8.99
C LEU A 114 13.01 0.66 -9.80
N VAL A 115 13.31 1.96 -9.69
CA VAL A 115 12.59 3.01 -10.45
C VAL A 115 12.79 2.86 -11.96
N GLU A 116 13.99 2.49 -12.41
CA GLU A 116 14.27 2.22 -13.82
C GLU A 116 13.46 1.04 -14.35
N GLN A 117 13.43 -0.09 -13.61
CA GLN A 117 12.65 -1.26 -14.00
C GLN A 117 11.14 -0.95 -14.06
N ILE A 118 10.61 -0.18 -13.11
CA ILE A 118 9.19 0.24 -13.11
C ILE A 118 8.85 1.08 -14.34
N ASN A 119 9.77 1.91 -14.83
CA ASN A 119 9.52 2.82 -15.94
C ASN A 119 9.95 2.28 -17.31
N THR A 120 10.53 1.08 -17.36
CA THR A 120 10.98 0.44 -18.60
C THR A 120 9.80 0.17 -19.55
N ASP A 121 9.94 0.61 -20.81
CA ASP A 121 8.89 0.53 -21.83
C ASP A 121 7.55 1.14 -21.38
N GLY A 122 7.61 2.18 -20.55
CA GLY A 122 6.48 2.81 -19.89
C GLY A 122 6.30 2.34 -18.44
N ASN A 123 5.39 2.98 -17.72
CA ASN A 123 5.19 2.68 -16.30
C ASN A 123 4.41 1.35 -16.10
N PHE A 124 5.02 0.38 -15.42
CA PHE A 124 4.49 -0.95 -15.13
C PHE A 124 3.07 -0.91 -14.55
N PHE A 125 2.88 -0.20 -13.42
CA PHE A 125 1.58 -0.11 -12.75
C PHE A 125 0.51 0.53 -13.63
N LYS A 126 0.86 1.58 -14.39
CA LYS A 126 -0.06 2.21 -15.34
C LYS A 126 -0.52 1.24 -16.43
N LYS A 127 0.36 0.38 -16.94
CA LYS A 127 -0.02 -0.65 -17.94
C LYS A 127 -1.00 -1.64 -17.30
N LEU A 128 -0.69 -2.08 -16.08
CA LEU A 128 -1.49 -3.04 -15.33
C LEU A 128 -2.90 -2.49 -15.05
N GLU A 129 -3.01 -1.26 -14.54
CA GLU A 129 -4.28 -0.56 -14.30
C GLU A 129 -5.15 -0.40 -15.55
N GLN A 130 -4.52 -0.29 -16.73
CA GLN A 130 -5.17 -0.10 -18.03
C GLN A 130 -5.62 -1.42 -18.68
N GLY A 131 -5.45 -2.57 -18.03
CA GLY A 131 -5.87 -3.86 -18.58
C GLY A 131 -4.92 -4.43 -19.63
N LYS A 132 -3.64 -4.02 -19.63
CA LYS A 132 -2.65 -4.52 -20.60
C LYS A 132 -2.03 -5.88 -20.23
N GLY A 133 -2.41 -6.45 -19.10
CA GLY A 133 -1.82 -7.65 -18.54
C GLY A 133 -0.52 -7.38 -17.77
N LEU A 134 -0.03 -8.43 -17.11
CA LEU A 134 1.23 -8.45 -16.41
C LEU A 134 2.38 -8.65 -17.42
N ASP A 135 3.27 -7.67 -17.50
CA ASP A 135 4.56 -7.87 -18.18
C ASP A 135 5.49 -8.64 -17.25
N GLU A 136 5.51 -9.97 -17.38
CA GLU A 136 6.30 -10.87 -16.52
C GLU A 136 7.80 -10.55 -16.55
N GLN A 137 8.35 -10.18 -17.71
CA GLN A 137 9.77 -9.86 -17.81
C GLN A 137 10.10 -8.56 -17.06
N GLN A 138 9.24 -7.54 -17.19
CA GLN A 138 9.38 -6.30 -16.42
C GLN A 138 9.20 -6.57 -14.93
N PHE A 139 8.22 -7.40 -14.54
CA PHE A 139 8.00 -7.79 -13.16
C PHE A 139 9.23 -8.49 -12.56
N GLU A 140 9.85 -9.44 -13.25
CA GLU A 140 11.09 -10.10 -12.77
C GLU A 140 12.23 -9.10 -12.55
N GLY A 141 12.33 -8.08 -13.39
CA GLY A 141 13.28 -6.97 -13.21
C GLY A 141 13.01 -6.19 -11.93
N ILE A 142 11.74 -5.78 -11.73
CA ILE A 142 11.27 -5.07 -10.54
C ILE A 142 11.53 -5.90 -9.27
N PHE A 143 11.10 -7.16 -9.27
CA PHE A 143 11.23 -8.06 -8.13
C PHE A 143 12.69 -8.29 -7.75
N ARG A 144 13.58 -8.49 -8.73
CA ARG A 144 15.02 -8.65 -8.48
C ARG A 144 15.64 -7.43 -7.81
N GLU A 145 15.31 -6.23 -8.31
CA GLU A 145 15.80 -5.00 -7.68
C GLU A 145 15.22 -4.82 -6.27
N LEU A 146 13.95 -5.17 -6.06
CA LEU A 146 13.33 -5.14 -4.74
C LEU A 146 14.04 -6.08 -3.75
N VAL A 147 14.28 -7.33 -4.13
CA VAL A 147 15.03 -8.31 -3.32
C VAL A 147 16.42 -7.78 -2.97
N LYS A 148 17.11 -7.16 -3.93
CA LYS A 148 18.46 -6.62 -3.75
C LYS A 148 18.52 -5.48 -2.73
N ILE A 149 17.48 -4.64 -2.67
CA ILE A 149 17.47 -3.45 -1.80
C ILE A 149 16.73 -3.68 -0.48
N HIS A 150 15.99 -4.78 -0.34
CA HIS A 150 15.08 -5.05 0.78
C HIS A 150 15.71 -4.85 2.16
N ASP A 151 16.85 -5.51 2.42
CA ASP A 151 17.54 -5.43 3.72
C ASP A 151 18.04 -4.01 4.02
N GLU A 152 18.41 -3.26 2.98
CA GLU A 152 18.88 -1.90 3.14
C GLU A 152 17.73 -0.95 3.46
N ILE A 153 16.63 -1.01 2.71
CA ILE A 153 15.48 -0.11 2.92
C ILE A 153 14.75 -0.38 4.24
N THR A 154 14.79 -1.62 4.74
CA THR A 154 14.22 -1.98 6.05
C THR A 154 15.05 -1.46 7.23
N SER A 155 16.34 -1.15 7.00
CA SER A 155 17.24 -0.59 8.00
C SER A 155 17.12 0.93 8.17
N TRP A 156 16.43 1.62 7.27
CA TRP A 156 16.30 3.08 7.30
C TRP A 156 15.38 3.55 8.44
N ASP A 157 15.71 4.67 9.08
CA ASP A 157 14.84 5.29 10.09
C ASP A 157 13.58 5.92 9.45
N THR A 158 13.74 6.46 8.24
CA THR A 158 12.66 7.07 7.45
C THR A 158 12.75 6.66 6.00
N MET A 159 11.58 6.40 5.41
CA MET A 159 11.45 5.99 4.02
C MET A 159 10.99 7.16 3.14
N PRO A 160 11.65 7.41 2.00
CA PRO A 160 11.18 8.38 1.01
C PRO A 160 9.77 8.06 0.52
N LYS A 161 8.91 9.07 0.44
CA LYS A 161 7.53 8.90 -0.07
C LYS A 161 7.45 8.25 -1.45
N PRO A 162 8.36 8.51 -2.41
CA PRO A 162 8.35 7.81 -3.69
C PRO A 162 8.46 6.29 -3.54
N LEU A 163 9.35 5.82 -2.65
CA LEU A 163 9.49 4.40 -2.37
C LEU A 163 8.25 3.83 -1.69
N VAL A 164 7.68 4.53 -0.69
CA VAL A 164 6.44 4.08 -0.03
C VAL A 164 5.30 3.90 -1.03
N ARG A 165 5.14 4.81 -2.00
CA ARG A 165 4.12 4.68 -3.06
C ARG A 165 4.37 3.48 -3.98
N VAL A 166 5.63 3.15 -4.26
CA VAL A 166 5.98 1.95 -5.02
C VAL A 166 5.60 0.70 -4.23
N LEU A 167 5.93 0.63 -2.93
CA LEU A 167 5.57 -0.50 -2.08
C LEU A 167 4.06 -0.67 -1.97
N ILE A 168 3.30 0.42 -1.82
CA ILE A 168 1.84 0.41 -1.88
C ILE A 168 1.35 -0.17 -3.22
N ALA A 169 1.87 0.30 -4.35
CA ALA A 169 1.41 -0.16 -5.65
C ALA A 169 1.73 -1.64 -5.91
N LEU A 170 2.84 -2.15 -5.37
CA LEU A 170 3.19 -3.56 -5.40
C LEU A 170 2.26 -4.39 -4.49
N TYR A 171 1.99 -3.92 -3.27
CA TYR A 171 1.10 -4.60 -2.33
C TYR A 171 -0.36 -4.60 -2.83
N GLU A 172 -0.79 -3.54 -3.50
CA GLU A 172 -2.16 -3.40 -4.04
C GLU A 172 -2.37 -4.12 -5.37
N MET A 173 -1.40 -4.90 -5.85
CA MET A 173 -1.59 -5.77 -7.02
C MET A 173 -2.73 -6.79 -6.82
N ASP A 174 -2.98 -7.23 -5.58
CA ASP A 174 -4.13 -8.06 -5.23
C ASP A 174 -5.48 -7.42 -5.64
N LEU A 175 -5.62 -6.10 -5.46
CA LEU A 175 -6.83 -5.38 -5.88
C LEU A 175 -7.01 -5.39 -7.41
N LEU A 176 -5.93 -5.55 -8.16
CA LEU A 176 -5.97 -5.68 -9.61
C LEU A 176 -6.39 -7.08 -10.05
N VAL A 177 -6.20 -8.13 -9.24
CA VAL A 177 -6.72 -9.48 -9.52
C VAL A 177 -8.23 -9.40 -9.75
N ILE A 178 -8.95 -8.82 -8.77
CA ILE A 178 -10.41 -8.63 -8.83
C ILE A 178 -10.80 -7.82 -10.07
N LYS A 179 -10.06 -6.76 -10.37
CA LYS A 179 -10.32 -5.93 -11.56
C LYS A 179 -10.18 -6.73 -12.85
N TYR A 180 -9.19 -7.61 -12.96
CA TYR A 180 -8.99 -8.44 -14.15
C TYR A 180 -10.04 -9.54 -14.28
N GLU A 181 -10.52 -10.11 -13.18
CA GLU A 181 -11.61 -11.08 -13.17
C GLU A 181 -12.95 -10.42 -13.56
N ASP A 182 -13.31 -9.32 -12.88
CA ASP A 182 -14.65 -8.73 -12.95
C ASP A 182 -14.82 -7.72 -14.10
N GLU A 183 -13.84 -6.85 -14.35
CA GLU A 183 -13.96 -5.79 -15.35
C GLU A 183 -13.39 -6.20 -16.72
N PHE A 184 -12.21 -6.83 -16.72
CA PHE A 184 -11.53 -7.22 -17.96
C PHE A 184 -11.87 -8.64 -18.41
N HIS A 185 -12.51 -9.44 -17.56
CA HIS A 185 -12.88 -10.83 -17.83
C HIS A 185 -11.70 -11.68 -18.31
N ASN A 186 -10.54 -11.53 -17.68
CA ASN A 186 -9.29 -12.15 -18.07
C ASN A 186 -8.65 -12.91 -16.89
N GLN A 187 -9.14 -14.13 -16.66
CA GLN A 187 -8.67 -15.00 -15.57
C GLN A 187 -7.17 -15.33 -15.67
N GLU A 188 -6.65 -15.59 -16.87
CA GLU A 188 -5.25 -15.95 -17.05
C GLU A 188 -4.31 -14.84 -16.55
N GLU A 189 -4.65 -13.57 -16.83
CA GLU A 189 -3.88 -12.44 -16.34
C GLU A 189 -4.11 -12.20 -14.84
N ALA A 190 -5.33 -12.44 -14.33
CA ALA A 190 -5.61 -12.36 -12.90
C ALA A 190 -4.74 -13.35 -12.10
N ASP A 191 -4.63 -14.60 -12.55
CA ASP A 191 -3.81 -15.64 -11.94
C ASP A 191 -2.32 -15.24 -11.93
N LYS A 192 -1.79 -14.70 -13.04
CA LYS A 192 -0.40 -14.18 -13.11
C LYS A 192 -0.16 -13.04 -12.13
N ILE A 193 -1.10 -12.10 -12.04
CA ILE A 193 -1.01 -10.97 -11.11
C ILE A 193 -1.00 -11.46 -9.67
N TYR A 194 -1.84 -12.44 -9.34
CA TYR A 194 -1.90 -13.04 -8.01
C TYR A 194 -0.57 -13.74 -7.65
N ASP A 195 -0.01 -14.55 -8.55
CA ASP A 195 1.30 -15.19 -8.35
C ASP A 195 2.44 -14.17 -8.13
N ALA A 196 2.39 -13.05 -8.87
CA ALA A 196 3.34 -11.96 -8.71
C ALA A 196 3.16 -11.22 -7.37
N TYR A 197 1.92 -10.96 -6.98
CA TYR A 197 1.57 -10.36 -5.69
C TYR A 197 2.06 -11.22 -4.51
N GLU A 198 1.82 -12.53 -4.52
CA GLU A 198 2.23 -13.44 -3.43
C GLU A 198 3.74 -13.39 -3.19
N ARG A 199 4.54 -13.33 -4.26
CA ARG A 199 6.00 -13.20 -4.15
C ARG A 199 6.43 -11.87 -3.52
N VAL A 200 5.76 -10.79 -3.87
CA VAL A 200 5.99 -9.47 -3.27
C VAL A 200 5.60 -9.51 -1.80
N PHE A 201 4.42 -10.05 -1.48
CA PHE A 201 3.89 -10.18 -0.12
C PHE A 201 4.87 -10.95 0.77
N GLU A 202 5.34 -12.12 0.32
CA GLU A 202 6.32 -12.94 1.05
C GLU A 202 7.62 -12.18 1.34
N LEU A 203 8.05 -11.29 0.44
CA LEU A 203 9.27 -10.51 0.63
C LEU A 203 9.09 -9.36 1.63
N ILE A 204 7.97 -8.62 1.56
CA ILE A 204 7.82 -7.34 2.28
C ILE A 204 6.99 -7.44 3.56
N ALA A 205 6.17 -8.48 3.72
CA ALA A 205 5.26 -8.68 4.84
C ALA A 205 5.32 -10.10 5.45
N GLY A 206 5.92 -11.07 4.76
CA GLY A 206 6.13 -12.46 5.22
C GLY A 206 7.38 -12.64 6.07
#